data_AF-A0A9E3U3J3-F1
#
_entry.id   AF-A0A9E3U3J3-F1
#
_cell.length_a   1.000
_cell.length_b   1.000
_cell.length_c   1.000
_cell.angle_alpha   90.00
_cell.angle_beta   90.00
_cell.angle_gamma   90.00
#
_symmetry.space_group_name_H-M   'P 1'
#
loop_
_entity.id
_entity.type
_entity.pdbx_description
1 polymer ?
#
loop_
_entity_poly.entity_id
_entity_poly.type
_entity_poly.pdbx_seq_one_letter_code
_entity_poly.pdbx_strand_id
1 'polypeptide(L)'
;MNARVLFLAALAAPLMITSGARAGQSTTSLSTLHVMLAPTPIKLADPPVPVPGLELKSKDGYGATRWHDVTVATHRGYCLAANDGGFRWMASYGSGSRSPSEDLDLFRLVEKDGGASLEKTRVHFDPPSATLTATARSTVPLTEVARSAEGIVVWAYRDGREVVVLARKVDRGMESTRRMIDDQPMFPFVSSDCPFAGARLDARKPEIGSFVQLVGNLPAKGTGKDKVVPRFMIDASLVRISRDPEPTLSIRVRTS
;
A
#
# COMPACT_ATOMS: atom_id res chain seq x y z
N MET A 1 -34.87 -59.57 44.63
CA MET A 1 -34.46 -59.53 43.21
C MET A 1 -34.76 -58.15 42.67
N ASN A 2 -33.77 -57.58 42.00
CA ASN A 2 -33.63 -56.17 41.63
C ASN A 2 -34.36 -55.85 40.32
N ALA A 3 -34.97 -54.66 40.23
CA ALA A 3 -35.21 -53.99 38.95
C ALA A 3 -34.80 -52.52 39.10
N ARG A 4 -33.63 -52.19 38.54
CA ARG A 4 -33.02 -50.86 38.52
C ARG A 4 -33.72 -49.99 37.48
N VAL A 5 -34.12 -48.79 37.89
CA VAL A 5 -34.55 -47.68 37.03
C VAL A 5 -33.33 -47.14 36.30
N LEU A 6 -33.36 -47.13 34.96
CA LEU A 6 -32.36 -46.50 34.11
C LEU A 6 -32.84 -45.09 33.74
N PHE A 7 -32.28 -44.07 34.39
CA PHE A 7 -32.38 -42.68 33.96
C PHE A 7 -31.38 -42.45 32.81
N LEU A 8 -31.89 -42.27 31.59
CA LEU A 8 -31.10 -41.71 30.48
C LEU A 8 -30.98 -40.19 30.70
N ALA A 9 -29.80 -39.74 31.12
CA ALA A 9 -29.42 -38.33 31.05
C ALA A 9 -28.96 -38.03 29.61
N ALA A 10 -29.81 -37.38 28.82
CA ALA A 10 -29.43 -36.82 27.53
C ALA A 10 -28.53 -35.60 27.77
N LEU A 11 -27.22 -35.75 27.56
CA LEU A 11 -26.29 -34.63 27.48
C LEU A 11 -26.59 -33.83 26.20
N ALA A 12 -27.33 -32.74 26.33
CA ALA A 12 -27.40 -31.72 25.30
C ALA A 12 -26.08 -30.95 25.30
N ALA A 13 -25.16 -31.34 24.41
CA ALA A 13 -23.96 -30.56 24.14
C ALA A 13 -24.37 -29.24 23.46
N PRO A 14 -24.01 -28.07 23.98
CA PRO A 14 -24.20 -26.83 23.24
C PRO A 14 -23.23 -26.82 22.07
N LEU A 15 -23.75 -26.99 20.85
CA LEU A 15 -23.07 -26.56 19.63
C LEU A 15 -22.89 -25.05 19.71
N MET A 16 -21.77 -24.61 20.28
CA MET A 16 -21.28 -23.26 20.07
C MET A 16 -20.90 -23.14 18.60
N ILE A 17 -21.85 -22.69 17.77
CA ILE A 17 -21.57 -22.18 16.44
C ILE A 17 -20.78 -20.89 16.66
N THR A 18 -19.45 -21.00 16.70
CA THR A 18 -18.58 -19.84 16.60
C THR A 18 -18.70 -19.33 15.17
N SER A 19 -19.57 -18.35 14.95
CA SER A 19 -19.55 -17.50 13.75
C SER A 19 -18.30 -16.63 13.79
N GLY A 20 -17.14 -17.27 13.61
CA GLY A 20 -15.87 -16.58 13.46
C GLY A 20 -15.85 -15.92 12.09
N ALA A 21 -16.29 -14.68 12.00
CA ALA A 21 -15.70 -13.75 11.05
C ALA A 21 -14.20 -13.68 11.39
N ARG A 22 -13.40 -14.58 10.79
CA ARG A 22 -11.95 -14.60 10.97
C ARG A 22 -11.39 -13.37 10.29
N ALA A 23 -11.28 -12.28 11.04
CA ALA A 23 -10.35 -11.22 10.69
C ALA A 23 -8.98 -11.86 10.46
N GLY A 24 -8.37 -11.65 9.30
CA GLY A 24 -7.02 -12.10 9.04
C GLY A 24 -6.09 -11.32 9.96
N GLN A 25 -5.71 -11.92 11.08
CA GLN A 25 -4.73 -11.37 12.00
C GLN A 25 -3.43 -12.15 11.86
N SER A 26 -2.32 -11.43 11.76
CA SER A 26 -1.00 -12.02 11.67
C SER A 26 0.03 -11.14 12.34
N THR A 27 1.12 -11.77 12.75
CA THR A 27 2.32 -11.10 13.22
C THR A 27 3.52 -11.54 12.37
N THR A 28 4.42 -10.61 12.07
CA THR A 28 5.60 -10.87 11.24
C THR A 28 6.81 -10.16 11.85
N SER A 29 7.93 -10.87 12.00
CA SER A 29 9.18 -10.26 12.48
C SER A 29 9.78 -9.35 11.39
N LEU A 30 10.31 -8.20 11.77
CA LEU A 30 10.84 -7.22 10.81
C LEU A 30 12.08 -7.71 10.04
N SER A 31 12.85 -8.64 10.60
CA SER A 31 14.04 -9.23 9.97
C SER A 31 13.68 -10.16 8.83
N THR A 32 12.44 -10.66 8.79
CA THR A 32 11.92 -11.48 7.69
C THR A 32 11.47 -10.65 6.49
N LEU A 33 11.37 -9.33 6.64
CA LEU A 33 10.96 -8.43 5.56
C LEU A 33 12.15 -8.08 4.66
N HIS A 34 11.95 -8.20 3.35
CA HIS A 34 12.94 -7.76 2.37
C HIS A 34 13.16 -6.25 2.45
N VAL A 35 14.41 -5.82 2.22
CA VAL A 35 14.80 -4.42 2.22
C VAL A 35 14.90 -3.93 0.77
N MET A 36 14.24 -2.82 0.47
CA MET A 36 14.43 -2.09 -0.77
C MET A 36 15.82 -1.50 -0.79
N LEU A 37 16.63 -1.96 -1.75
CA LEU A 37 17.98 -1.45 -1.96
C LEU A 37 17.94 -0.05 -2.58
N ALA A 38 19.03 0.69 -2.38
CA ALA A 38 19.22 1.98 -3.04
C ALA A 38 19.07 1.82 -4.58
N PRO A 39 18.37 2.75 -5.25
CA PRO A 39 18.23 2.72 -6.70
C PRO A 39 19.58 2.69 -7.41
N THR A 40 19.75 1.74 -8.33
CA THR A 40 20.94 1.66 -9.19
C THR A 40 20.76 2.64 -10.36
N PRO A 41 21.74 3.51 -10.64
CA PRO A 41 21.68 4.43 -11.77
C PRO A 41 21.45 3.71 -13.10
N ILE A 42 20.59 4.28 -13.95
CA ILE A 42 20.35 3.80 -15.30
C ILE A 42 21.28 4.56 -16.24
N LYS A 43 21.97 3.84 -17.14
CA LYS A 43 22.72 4.48 -18.21
C LYS A 43 21.74 5.17 -19.16
N LEU A 44 21.81 6.49 -19.23
CA LEU A 44 20.97 7.27 -20.13
C LEU A 44 21.35 6.95 -21.58
N ALA A 45 20.34 6.61 -22.37
CA ALA A 45 20.48 6.49 -23.81
C ALA A 45 20.34 7.86 -24.46
N ASP A 46 21.04 8.07 -25.58
CA ASP A 46 20.88 9.23 -26.45
C ASP A 46 20.41 8.74 -27.83
N PRO A 47 19.18 9.04 -28.26
CA PRO A 47 18.19 9.89 -27.60
C PRO A 47 17.50 9.23 -26.38
N PRO A 48 16.89 10.03 -25.48
CA PRO A 48 16.15 9.52 -24.33
C PRO A 48 15.04 8.55 -24.73
N VAL A 49 15.02 7.37 -24.12
CA VAL A 49 13.96 6.37 -24.33
C VAL A 49 12.74 6.74 -23.45
N PRO A 50 11.50 6.63 -23.97
CA PRO A 50 10.30 6.84 -23.16
C PRO A 50 10.31 5.99 -21.88
N VAL A 51 9.95 6.60 -20.75
CA VAL A 51 9.87 5.90 -19.47
C VAL A 51 8.69 4.92 -19.49
N PRO A 52 8.90 3.60 -19.33
CA PRO A 52 7.82 2.63 -19.39
C PRO A 52 6.74 2.90 -18.35
N GLY A 53 5.48 2.89 -18.79
CA GLY A 53 4.34 3.10 -17.91
C GLY A 53 4.01 4.57 -17.62
N LEU A 54 4.70 5.52 -18.29
CA LEU A 54 4.37 6.94 -18.25
C LEU A 54 3.96 7.46 -19.63
N GLU A 55 3.01 8.37 -19.62
CA GLU A 55 2.60 9.19 -20.76
C GLU A 55 2.66 10.66 -20.35
N LEU A 56 3.25 11.51 -21.19
CA LEU A 56 3.32 12.96 -20.98
C LEU A 56 2.50 13.67 -22.04
N LYS A 57 1.50 14.43 -21.61
CA LYS A 57 0.70 15.30 -22.48
C LYS A 57 0.94 16.74 -22.11
N SER A 58 1.17 17.58 -23.11
CA SER A 58 1.28 19.03 -22.94
C SER A 58 0.03 19.69 -23.51
N LYS A 59 -0.53 20.64 -22.78
CA LYS A 59 -1.65 21.48 -23.19
C LYS A 59 -1.24 22.94 -23.09
N ASP A 60 -1.79 23.78 -23.95
CA ASP A 60 -1.58 25.21 -23.84
C ASP A 60 -2.23 25.74 -22.56
N GLY A 61 -1.48 26.56 -21.82
CA GLY A 61 -1.92 27.23 -20.60
C GLY A 61 -2.33 28.68 -20.87
N TYR A 62 -2.41 29.49 -19.80
CA TYR A 62 -2.67 30.92 -19.94
C TYR A 62 -1.41 31.67 -20.40
N GLY A 63 -1.54 32.45 -21.48
CA GLY A 63 -0.40 33.14 -22.12
C GLY A 63 0.58 32.15 -22.77
N ALA A 64 1.88 32.47 -22.75
CA ALA A 64 2.94 31.62 -23.31
C ALA A 64 3.38 30.46 -22.38
N THR A 65 2.48 29.96 -21.54
CA THR A 65 2.76 28.84 -20.61
C THR A 65 2.15 27.55 -21.15
N ARG A 66 2.73 26.41 -20.79
CA ARG A 66 2.13 25.09 -21.03
C ARG A 66 1.86 24.40 -19.71
N TRP A 67 0.81 23.60 -19.70
CA TRP A 67 0.52 22.66 -18.63
C TRP A 67 0.91 21.25 -19.07
N HIS A 68 1.59 20.51 -18.21
CA HIS A 68 2.07 19.16 -18.47
C HIS A 68 1.35 18.18 -17.56
N ASP A 69 0.65 17.22 -18.16
CA ASP A 69 0.00 16.09 -17.47
C ASP A 69 0.86 14.83 -17.68
N VAL A 70 1.45 14.33 -16.59
CA VAL A 70 2.10 13.02 -16.53
C VAL A 70 1.06 12.01 -16.05
N THR A 71 0.79 10.96 -16.84
CA THR A 71 -0.18 9.90 -16.51
C THR A 71 0.51 8.55 -16.43
N VAL A 72 0.17 7.73 -15.44
CA VAL A 72 0.67 6.35 -15.34
C VAL A 72 -0.26 5.32 -15.97
N ALA A 73 0.33 4.26 -16.50
CA ALA A 73 -0.38 3.06 -16.96
C ALA A 73 -0.87 2.21 -15.78
N THR A 74 -1.86 2.70 -15.03
CA THR A 74 -2.45 2.04 -13.84
C THR A 74 -2.93 0.61 -14.12
N HIS A 75 -3.50 0.36 -15.30
CA HIS A 75 -3.91 -0.97 -15.76
C HIS A 75 -2.74 -1.98 -15.88
N ARG A 76 -1.49 -1.50 -15.97
CA ARG A 76 -0.26 -2.31 -15.99
C ARG A 76 0.43 -2.38 -14.62
N GLY A 77 -0.24 -1.93 -13.56
CA GLY A 77 0.27 -1.98 -12.20
C GLY A 77 1.19 -0.82 -11.83
N TYR A 78 1.14 0.32 -12.53
CA TYR A 78 1.97 1.49 -12.22
C TYR A 78 1.26 2.51 -11.33
N CYS A 79 2.03 3.19 -10.49
CA CYS A 79 1.64 4.34 -9.67
C CYS A 79 2.80 5.33 -9.55
N LEU A 80 2.53 6.63 -9.58
CA LEU A 80 3.49 7.63 -9.15
C LEU A 80 3.40 7.80 -7.63
N ALA A 81 4.51 8.14 -7.01
CA ALA A 81 4.52 8.67 -5.67
C ALA A 81 5.26 10.00 -5.62
N ALA A 82 4.64 10.96 -4.94
CA ALA A 82 5.22 12.25 -4.61
C ALA A 82 5.24 12.44 -3.10
N ASN A 83 6.18 13.27 -2.62
CA ASN A 83 6.36 13.59 -1.20
C ASN A 83 5.83 14.99 -0.84
N ASP A 84 4.87 15.52 -1.61
CA ASP A 84 4.28 16.83 -1.35
C ASP A 84 3.24 16.73 -0.23
N GLY A 85 3.59 17.24 0.97
CA GLY A 85 2.73 17.18 2.16
C GLY A 85 2.57 15.79 2.80
N GLY A 86 3.22 14.76 2.26
CA GLY A 86 3.13 13.36 2.70
C GLY A 86 3.43 12.40 1.55
N PHE A 87 3.60 11.10 1.82
CA PHE A 87 3.82 10.12 0.76
C PHE A 87 2.47 9.75 0.13
N ARG A 88 2.24 10.18 -1.11
CA ARG A 88 0.98 9.95 -1.81
C ARG A 88 1.18 9.18 -3.10
N TRP A 89 0.41 8.10 -3.26
CA TRP A 89 0.29 7.33 -4.49
C TRP A 89 -0.75 7.97 -5.43
N MET A 90 -0.41 8.18 -6.70
CA MET A 90 -1.26 8.88 -7.65
C MET A 90 -1.16 8.31 -9.07
N ALA A 91 -2.29 8.36 -9.79
CA ALA A 91 -2.38 7.98 -11.19
C ALA A 91 -1.84 9.05 -12.17
N SER A 92 -1.73 10.31 -11.71
CA SER A 92 -1.28 11.42 -12.53
C SER A 92 -0.58 12.48 -11.69
N TYR A 93 0.31 13.22 -12.34
CA TYR A 93 1.02 14.37 -11.78
C TYR A 93 1.00 15.52 -12.80
N GLY A 94 0.79 16.74 -12.32
CA GLY A 94 0.62 17.92 -13.17
C GLY A 94 1.61 19.01 -12.81
N SER A 95 2.26 19.62 -13.80
CA SER A 95 3.21 20.73 -13.59
C SER A 95 3.18 21.73 -14.73
N GLY A 96 3.42 23.01 -14.43
CA GLY A 96 3.52 24.05 -15.46
C GLY A 96 4.92 24.08 -16.09
N SER A 97 5.02 24.58 -17.33
CA SER A 97 6.29 24.69 -18.06
C SER A 97 7.33 25.63 -17.45
N ARG A 98 6.96 26.36 -16.39
CA ARG A 98 7.84 27.24 -15.60
C ARG A 98 8.22 26.65 -14.24
N SER A 99 7.67 25.49 -13.90
CA SER A 99 8.02 24.79 -12.66
C SER A 99 9.49 24.35 -12.72
N PRO A 100 10.17 24.26 -11.58
CA PRO A 100 11.50 23.68 -11.51
C PRO A 100 11.46 22.21 -11.92
N SER A 101 12.59 21.70 -12.42
CA SER A 101 12.77 20.26 -12.63
C SER A 101 12.71 19.53 -11.29
N GLU A 102 12.19 18.31 -11.30
CA GLU A 102 11.93 17.55 -10.08
C GLU A 102 12.09 16.04 -10.28
N ASP A 103 12.27 15.33 -9.17
CA ASP A 103 12.37 13.88 -9.16
C ASP A 103 11.06 13.27 -8.67
N LEU A 104 10.47 12.41 -9.50
CA LEU A 104 9.30 11.61 -9.19
C LEU A 104 9.71 10.15 -8.97
N ASP A 105 8.97 9.45 -8.11
CA ASP A 105 9.13 8.00 -7.95
C ASP A 105 7.99 7.27 -8.67
N LEU A 106 8.32 6.49 -9.69
CA LEU A 106 7.38 5.60 -10.37
C LEU A 106 7.50 4.19 -9.80
N PHE A 107 6.42 3.68 -9.25
CA PHE A 107 6.34 2.34 -8.71
C PHE A 107 5.54 1.42 -9.63
N ARG A 108 5.92 0.14 -9.67
CA ARG A 108 5.20 -0.90 -10.37
C ARG A 108 5.07 -2.14 -9.51
N LEU A 109 3.83 -2.55 -9.24
CA LEU A 109 3.55 -3.84 -8.61
C LEU A 109 3.58 -4.93 -9.68
N VAL A 110 4.48 -5.90 -9.53
CA VAL A 110 4.64 -7.04 -10.42
C VAL A 110 4.28 -8.31 -9.66
N GLU A 111 3.30 -9.05 -10.16
CA GLU A 111 2.91 -10.35 -9.63
C GLU A 111 3.12 -11.40 -10.71
N LYS A 112 3.96 -12.39 -10.40
CA LYS A 112 4.35 -13.44 -11.33
C LYS A 112 4.72 -14.70 -10.55
N ASP A 113 4.35 -15.85 -11.09
CA ASP A 113 4.76 -17.17 -10.58
C ASP A 113 4.44 -17.37 -9.09
N GLY A 114 3.33 -16.80 -8.61
CA GLY A 114 2.89 -16.86 -7.21
C GLY A 114 3.61 -15.91 -6.25
N GLY A 115 4.60 -15.15 -6.74
CA GLY A 115 5.29 -14.10 -5.99
C GLY A 115 4.82 -12.70 -6.34
N ALA A 116 5.15 -11.74 -5.47
CA ALA A 116 4.96 -10.31 -5.71
C ALA A 116 6.28 -9.56 -5.50
N SER A 117 6.51 -8.54 -6.31
CA SER A 117 7.64 -7.62 -6.18
C SER A 117 7.22 -6.19 -6.49
N LEU A 118 7.90 -5.23 -5.89
CA LEU A 118 7.70 -3.82 -6.17
C LEU A 118 8.95 -3.28 -6.87
N GLU A 119 8.77 -2.79 -8.10
CA GLU A 119 9.81 -2.04 -8.81
C GLU A 119 9.64 -0.55 -8.49
N LYS A 120 10.74 0.14 -8.23
CA LYS A 120 10.79 1.60 -8.09
C LYS A 120 11.73 2.15 -9.16
N THR A 121 11.24 3.05 -9.99
CA THR A 121 12.02 3.79 -10.99
C THR A 121 12.02 5.26 -10.61
N ARG A 122 13.20 5.84 -10.43
CA ARG A 122 13.38 7.28 -10.26
C ARG A 122 13.27 7.95 -11.62
N VAL A 123 12.40 8.95 -11.71
CA VAL A 123 12.14 9.68 -12.95
C VAL A 123 12.42 11.15 -12.71
N HIS A 124 13.38 11.69 -13.46
CA HIS A 124 13.60 13.12 -13.53
C HIS A 124 12.61 13.73 -14.52
N PHE A 125 11.82 14.70 -14.05
CA PHE A 125 10.89 15.46 -14.89
C PHE A 125 11.43 16.88 -15.04
N ASP A 126 11.60 17.31 -16.29
CA ASP A 126 11.97 18.67 -16.65
C ASP A 126 10.81 19.36 -17.38
N PRO A 127 9.95 20.13 -16.66
CA PRO A 127 8.79 20.78 -17.26
C PRO A 127 9.13 21.78 -18.39
N PRO A 128 10.17 22.63 -18.30
CA PRO A 128 10.54 23.55 -19.38
C PRO A 128 10.79 22.88 -20.73
N SER A 129 11.41 21.70 -20.74
CA SER A 129 11.65 20.92 -21.97
C SER A 129 10.58 19.86 -22.25
N ALA A 130 9.61 19.68 -21.36
CA ALA A 130 8.63 18.59 -21.38
C ALA A 130 9.29 17.20 -21.53
N THR A 131 10.35 16.94 -20.74
CA THR A 131 11.12 15.70 -20.82
C THR A 131 10.99 14.88 -19.55
N LEU A 132 10.77 13.57 -19.69
CA LEU A 132 10.83 12.59 -18.61
C LEU A 132 11.99 11.63 -18.85
N THR A 133 12.86 11.47 -17.85
CA THR A 133 14.05 10.65 -17.95
C THR A 133 14.13 9.69 -16.77
N ALA A 134 14.21 8.38 -17.02
CA ALA A 134 14.46 7.41 -15.96
C ALA A 134 15.93 7.46 -15.54
N THR A 135 16.21 7.78 -14.28
CA THR A 135 17.57 7.99 -13.77
C THR A 135 18.09 6.84 -12.93
N ALA A 136 17.22 6.11 -12.25
CA ALA A 136 17.61 4.96 -11.42
C ALA A 136 16.48 3.95 -11.27
N ARG A 137 16.82 2.70 -10.93
CA ARG A 137 15.84 1.64 -10.63
C ARG A 137 16.26 0.78 -9.44
N SER A 138 15.30 0.37 -8.65
CA SER A 138 15.42 -0.71 -7.67
C SER A 138 14.21 -1.64 -7.74
N THR A 139 14.37 -2.83 -7.17
CA THR A 139 13.30 -3.83 -7.06
C THR A 139 13.41 -4.52 -5.70
N VAL A 140 12.27 -4.80 -5.10
CA VAL A 140 12.20 -5.54 -3.83
C VAL A 140 11.15 -6.64 -3.92
N PRO A 141 11.47 -7.89 -3.56
CA PRO A 141 10.46 -8.92 -3.34
C PRO A 141 9.54 -8.51 -2.19
N LEU A 142 8.26 -8.81 -2.29
CA LEU A 142 7.27 -8.45 -1.29
C LEU A 142 6.95 -9.66 -0.41
N THR A 143 7.04 -9.48 0.90
CA THR A 143 6.65 -10.52 1.87
C THR A 143 5.14 -10.45 2.08
N GLU A 144 4.41 -11.53 1.79
CA GLU A 144 3.01 -11.64 2.20
C GLU A 144 2.94 -11.74 3.73
N VAL A 145 2.32 -10.73 4.35
CA VAL A 145 2.21 -10.64 5.81
C VAL A 145 0.83 -11.01 6.30
N ALA A 146 -0.21 -10.88 5.47
CA ALA A 146 -1.56 -11.33 5.81
C ALA A 146 -2.38 -11.65 4.55
N ARG A 147 -3.37 -12.52 4.72
CA ARG A 147 -4.40 -12.80 3.72
C ARG A 147 -5.77 -12.96 4.38
N SER A 148 -6.78 -12.26 3.88
CA SER A 148 -8.17 -12.43 4.34
C SER A 148 -8.87 -13.58 3.62
N ALA A 149 -9.98 -14.05 4.17
CA ALA A 149 -10.81 -15.09 3.54
C ALA A 149 -11.39 -14.64 2.18
N GLU A 150 -11.62 -13.34 2.03
CA GLU A 150 -12.09 -12.67 0.81
C GLU A 150 -10.96 -12.45 -0.22
N GLY A 151 -9.75 -12.91 0.07
CA GLY A 151 -8.61 -12.86 -0.84
C GLY A 151 -7.83 -11.54 -0.82
N ILE A 152 -8.03 -10.68 0.18
CA ILE A 152 -7.23 -9.47 0.35
C ILE A 152 -5.84 -9.88 0.79
N VAL A 153 -4.84 -9.60 -0.04
CA VAL A 153 -3.42 -9.87 0.27
C VAL A 153 -2.77 -8.58 0.74
N VAL A 154 -2.10 -8.66 1.88
CA VAL A 154 -1.31 -7.58 2.44
C VAL A 154 0.15 -7.97 2.33
N TRP A 155 0.94 -7.12 1.70
CA TRP A 155 2.37 -7.27 1.61
C TRP A 155 3.10 -6.23 2.44
N ALA A 156 4.32 -6.57 2.85
CA ALA A 156 5.22 -5.61 3.47
C ALA A 156 6.66 -5.77 2.99
N TYR A 157 7.39 -4.67 3.06
CA TYR A 157 8.83 -4.61 2.86
C TYR A 157 9.43 -3.46 3.70
N ARG A 158 10.75 -3.39 3.77
CA ARG A 158 11.48 -2.31 4.46
C ARG A 158 12.07 -1.31 3.47
N ASP A 159 11.85 -0.02 3.72
CA ASP A 159 12.51 1.08 3.01
C ASP A 159 13.42 1.84 4.00
N GLY A 160 14.69 1.42 4.07
CA GLY A 160 15.63 1.88 5.09
C GLY A 160 15.14 1.59 6.52
N ARG A 161 14.61 2.64 7.16
CA ARG A 161 14.07 2.61 8.54
C ARG A 161 12.56 2.43 8.62
N GLU A 162 11.87 2.50 7.49
CA GLU A 162 10.42 2.43 7.42
C GLU A 162 9.99 1.03 7.03
N VAL A 163 8.86 0.60 7.57
CA VAL A 163 8.14 -0.59 7.11
C VAL A 163 6.98 -0.09 6.27
N VAL A 164 6.94 -0.52 5.01
CA VAL A 164 5.87 -0.15 4.10
C VAL A 164 4.91 -1.32 4.01
N VAL A 165 3.65 -1.06 4.34
CA VAL A 165 2.55 -2.01 4.19
C VAL A 165 1.75 -1.60 2.97
N LEU A 166 1.48 -2.54 2.06
CA LEU A 166 0.76 -2.25 0.81
C LEU A 166 -0.26 -3.33 0.47
N ALA A 167 -1.32 -2.92 -0.22
CA ALA A 167 -2.34 -3.81 -0.73
C ALA A 167 -2.95 -3.25 -2.02
N ARG A 168 -3.59 -4.13 -2.80
CA ARG A 168 -4.36 -3.74 -3.99
C ARG A 168 -5.67 -3.07 -3.62
N LYS A 169 -6.22 -2.28 -4.55
CA LYS A 169 -7.56 -1.66 -4.42
C LYS A 169 -7.73 -0.81 -3.16
N VAL A 170 -6.64 -0.25 -2.66
CA VAL A 170 -6.65 0.72 -1.57
C VAL A 170 -6.95 2.09 -2.17
N ASP A 171 -8.00 2.74 -1.68
CA ASP A 171 -8.44 4.04 -2.17
C ASP A 171 -7.90 5.17 -1.28
N ARG A 172 -7.65 4.87 0.00
CA ARG A 172 -7.16 5.85 0.98
C ARG A 172 -6.50 5.16 2.16
N GLY A 173 -5.82 5.93 2.99
CA GLY A 173 -5.28 5.44 4.23
C GLY A 173 -4.82 6.55 5.15
N MET A 174 -4.14 6.15 6.22
CA MET A 174 -3.51 7.04 7.19
C MET A 174 -2.08 6.59 7.39
N GLU A 175 -1.13 7.52 7.30
CA GLU A 175 0.26 7.28 7.64
C GLU A 175 0.59 7.75 9.06
N SER A 176 1.50 7.06 9.72
CA SER A 176 2.11 7.49 10.97
C SER A 176 3.43 8.18 10.63
N THR A 177 3.39 9.42 10.14
CA THR A 177 4.61 10.19 9.84
C THR A 177 4.97 11.13 10.99
N ARG A 178 6.29 11.27 11.19
CA ARG A 178 7.00 11.90 12.31
C ARG A 178 6.79 13.42 12.46
N ARG A 179 5.90 14.05 11.69
CA ARG A 179 5.55 15.48 11.83
C ARG A 179 4.20 15.66 12.52
N MET A 180 3.95 14.87 13.57
CA MET A 180 3.09 15.34 14.65
C MET A 180 3.88 16.43 15.39
N ILE A 181 3.90 17.64 14.81
CA ILE A 181 3.98 18.84 15.64
C ILE A 181 2.70 18.78 16.46
N ASP A 182 2.84 18.82 17.78
CA ASP A 182 1.77 18.70 18.76
C ASP A 182 0.44 19.30 18.24
N ASP A 183 -0.63 18.50 18.24
CA ASP A 183 -2.01 18.81 17.83
C ASP A 183 -2.46 18.68 16.35
N GLN A 184 -1.68 18.10 15.44
CA GLN A 184 -2.21 17.75 14.10
C GLN A 184 -2.69 16.28 14.02
N PRO A 185 -3.96 16.02 13.66
CA PRO A 185 -4.47 14.65 13.48
C PRO A 185 -3.72 13.95 12.34
N MET A 186 -3.54 12.63 12.49
CA MET A 186 -2.97 11.68 11.51
C MET A 186 -3.12 12.15 10.05
N PHE A 187 -2.06 12.09 9.24
CA PHE A 187 -2.10 12.52 7.84
C PHE A 187 -2.93 11.53 7.01
N PRO A 188 -4.15 11.89 6.57
CA PRO A 188 -4.87 11.06 5.63
C PRO A 188 -4.16 11.17 4.28
N PHE A 189 -3.92 10.03 3.63
CA PHE A 189 -3.58 10.05 2.21
C PHE A 189 -4.74 9.48 1.40
N VAL A 190 -4.93 10.06 0.21
CA VAL A 190 -5.86 9.56 -0.79
C VAL A 190 -5.03 8.94 -1.90
N SER A 191 -5.20 7.64 -2.12
CA SER A 191 -4.66 6.97 -3.30
C SER A 191 -5.66 7.19 -4.43
N SER A 192 -5.38 8.14 -5.31
CA SER A 192 -6.27 8.45 -6.43
C SER A 192 -5.94 7.52 -7.61
N ASP A 193 -6.90 6.67 -7.97
CA ASP A 193 -6.96 5.85 -9.19
C ASP A 193 -5.79 4.87 -9.40
N CYS A 194 -5.14 4.49 -8.31
CA CYS A 194 -3.99 3.60 -8.32
C CYS A 194 -4.40 2.13 -8.11
N PRO A 195 -3.77 1.15 -8.80
CA PRO A 195 -4.06 -0.27 -8.63
C PRO A 195 -3.73 -0.80 -7.22
N PHE A 196 -2.83 -0.13 -6.51
CA PHE A 196 -2.40 -0.44 -5.15
C PHE A 196 -2.00 0.86 -4.43
N ALA A 197 -1.97 0.79 -3.11
CA ALA A 197 -1.37 1.84 -2.29
C ALA A 197 -0.72 1.23 -1.06
N GLY A 198 0.13 2.01 -0.41
CA GLY A 198 0.74 1.61 0.84
C GLY A 198 0.96 2.77 1.79
N ALA A 199 1.24 2.43 3.04
CA ALA A 199 1.49 3.36 4.14
C ALA A 199 2.78 2.97 4.86
N ARG A 200 3.46 3.97 5.42
CA ARG A 200 4.75 3.84 6.11
C ARG A 200 4.61 3.84 7.62
N LEU A 201 5.30 2.92 8.28
CA LEU A 201 5.51 2.84 9.73
C LEU A 201 7.00 3.10 10.04
N ASP A 202 7.34 4.06 10.92
CA ASP A 202 8.73 4.28 11.36
C ASP A 202 9.14 3.20 12.38
N ALA A 203 10.11 2.35 12.02
CA ALA A 203 10.55 1.25 12.87
C ALA A 203 11.43 1.66 14.06
N ARG A 204 11.92 2.91 14.11
CA ARG A 204 12.83 3.36 15.20
C ARG A 204 12.14 3.61 16.52
N LYS A 205 10.87 3.97 16.47
CA LYS A 205 10.06 4.27 17.65
C LYS A 205 8.70 3.60 17.46
N PRO A 206 8.61 2.27 17.73
CA PRO A 206 7.32 1.62 17.87
C PRO A 206 6.66 2.18 19.15
N GLU A 207 6.13 3.40 19.07
CA GLU A 207 5.38 4.01 20.16
C GLU A 207 4.05 3.29 20.26
N ILE A 208 3.61 3.04 21.50
CA ILE A 208 2.27 2.49 21.75
C ILE A 208 1.26 3.44 21.12
N GLY A 209 0.49 2.94 20.15
CA GLY A 209 -0.47 3.76 19.39
C GLY A 209 0.01 4.21 18.00
N SER A 210 1.24 3.88 17.58
CA SER A 210 1.65 4.04 16.18
C SER A 210 0.97 2.97 15.30
N PHE A 211 0.01 3.39 14.48
CA PHE A 211 -0.63 2.54 13.49
C PHE A 211 -0.76 3.26 12.15
N VAL A 212 -0.82 2.46 11.09
CA VAL A 212 -1.27 2.91 9.78
C VAL A 212 -2.54 2.17 9.42
N GLN A 213 -3.34 2.79 8.56
CA GLN A 213 -4.56 2.20 8.06
C GLN A 213 -4.59 2.29 6.54
N LEU A 214 -5.02 1.21 5.88
CA LEU A 214 -5.37 1.20 4.46
C LEU A 214 -6.84 0.86 4.35
N VAL A 215 -7.58 1.57 3.50
CA VAL A 215 -9.00 1.35 3.25
C VAL A 215 -9.23 1.23 1.76
N GLY A 216 -10.00 0.21 1.37
CA GLY A 216 -10.31 -0.06 -0.02
C GLY A 216 -11.66 -0.69 -0.24
N ASN A 217 -11.95 -0.99 -1.49
CA ASN A 217 -13.20 -1.61 -1.94
C ASN A 217 -12.96 -2.99 -2.56
N LEU A 218 -13.84 -3.93 -2.26
CA LEU A 218 -13.92 -5.23 -2.93
C LEU A 218 -14.82 -5.15 -4.16
N PRO A 219 -14.72 -6.12 -5.09
CA PRO A 219 -15.69 -6.23 -6.19
C PRO A 219 -17.12 -6.27 -5.66
N ALA A 220 -18.03 -5.61 -6.39
CA ALA A 220 -19.44 -5.57 -6.04
C ALA A 220 -20.01 -7.00 -5.98
N LYS A 221 -20.84 -7.27 -4.96
CA LYS A 221 -21.59 -8.50 -4.81
C LYS A 221 -23.07 -8.22 -5.09
N GLY A 222 -23.77 -9.19 -5.67
CA GLY A 222 -25.18 -9.06 -6.05
C GLY A 222 -25.40 -8.31 -7.37
N THR A 223 -26.67 -8.12 -7.73
CA THR A 223 -27.11 -7.47 -8.97
C THR A 223 -28.28 -6.53 -8.72
N GLY A 224 -28.43 -5.48 -9.53
CA GLY A 224 -29.57 -4.57 -9.44
C GLY A 224 -29.58 -3.79 -8.10
N LYS A 225 -30.73 -3.80 -7.41
CA LYS A 225 -30.93 -3.09 -6.14
C LYS A 225 -30.15 -3.69 -4.96
N ASP A 226 -29.76 -4.96 -5.05
CA ASP A 226 -29.00 -5.66 -4.02
C ASP A 226 -27.48 -5.55 -4.21
N LYS A 227 -27.04 -4.73 -5.18
CA LYS A 227 -25.62 -4.52 -5.46
C LYS A 227 -24.98 -3.77 -4.30
N VAL A 228 -24.12 -4.46 -3.56
CA VAL A 228 -23.31 -3.88 -2.48
C VAL A 228 -21.84 -3.92 -2.89
N VAL A 229 -21.10 -2.85 -2.62
CA VAL A 229 -19.63 -2.81 -2.77
C VAL A 229 -19.05 -2.96 -1.37
N PRO A 230 -18.60 -4.17 -0.97
CA PRO A 230 -18.04 -4.37 0.36
C PRO A 230 -16.74 -3.57 0.49
N ARG A 231 -16.47 -3.09 1.69
CA ARG A 231 -15.26 -2.34 1.99
C ARG A 231 -14.32 -3.21 2.80
N PHE A 232 -13.03 -2.92 2.70
CA PHE A 232 -12.04 -3.51 3.58
C PHE A 232 -11.16 -2.45 4.23
N MET A 233 -10.61 -2.84 5.37
CA MET A 233 -9.73 -2.03 6.18
C MET A 233 -8.58 -2.91 6.66
N ILE A 234 -7.36 -2.43 6.47
CA ILE A 234 -6.13 -3.05 6.96
C ILE A 234 -5.57 -2.11 8.01
N ASP A 235 -5.46 -2.58 9.25
CA ASP A 235 -4.74 -1.88 10.29
C ASP A 235 -3.38 -2.56 10.45
N ALA A 236 -2.32 -1.76 10.51
CA ALA A 236 -0.98 -2.25 10.73
C ALA A 236 -0.31 -1.44 11.84
N SER A 237 0.39 -2.12 12.74
CA SER A 237 1.14 -1.48 13.81
C SER A 237 2.44 -2.23 14.10
N LEU A 238 3.39 -1.52 14.69
CA LEU A 238 4.62 -2.13 15.21
C LEU A 238 4.47 -2.35 16.70
N VAL A 239 4.63 -3.60 17.14
CA VAL A 239 4.52 -3.99 18.54
C VAL A 239 5.87 -4.51 19.00
N ARG A 240 6.40 -3.88 20.05
CA ARG A 240 7.56 -4.41 20.78
C ARG A 240 7.06 -5.20 21.97
N ILE A 241 7.23 -6.51 21.94
CA ILE A 241 6.90 -7.38 23.07
C ILE A 241 8.06 -7.29 24.06
N SER A 242 7.77 -7.12 25.35
CA SER A 242 8.77 -6.80 26.39
C SER A 242 9.96 -7.77 26.51
N ARG A 243 9.84 -8.97 25.94
CA ARG A 243 10.86 -10.03 25.95
C ARG A 243 11.50 -10.29 24.59
N ASP A 244 11.01 -9.66 23.52
CA ASP A 244 11.55 -9.81 22.17
C ASP A 244 12.48 -8.62 21.86
N PRO A 245 13.75 -8.86 21.49
CA PRO A 245 14.63 -7.78 21.06
C PRO A 245 14.12 -7.06 19.81
N GLU A 246 13.35 -7.75 18.96
CA GLU A 246 12.90 -7.24 17.67
C GLU A 246 11.43 -6.78 17.69
N PRO A 247 11.09 -5.59 17.16
CA PRO A 247 9.69 -5.23 16.93
C PRO A 247 9.02 -6.19 15.94
N THR A 248 7.73 -6.45 16.14
CA THR A 248 6.92 -7.26 15.23
C THR A 248 5.89 -6.39 14.52
N LEU A 249 5.66 -6.65 13.24
CA LEU A 249 4.57 -6.07 12.48
C LEU A 249 3.30 -6.87 12.76
N SER A 250 2.29 -6.22 13.33
CA SER A 250 0.96 -6.79 13.52
C SER A 250 0.02 -6.26 12.44
N ILE A 251 -0.65 -7.16 11.71
CA ILE A 251 -1.63 -6.82 10.68
C ILE A 251 -3.00 -7.34 11.09
N ARG A 252 -4.04 -6.54 10.86
CA ARG A 252 -5.43 -6.95 10.96
C ARG A 252 -6.18 -6.54 9.70
N VAL A 253 -6.79 -7.50 9.02
CA VAL A 253 -7.68 -7.24 7.88
C VAL A 253 -9.13 -7.42 8.32
N ARG A 254 -9.96 -6.41 8.03
CA ARG A 254 -11.39 -6.35 8.32
C ARG A 254 -12.17 -6.09 7.04
N THR A 255 -13.32 -6.72 6.91
CA THR A 255 -14.28 -6.48 5.81
C THR A 255 -15.62 -6.06 6.39
N SER A 256 -16.28 -5.10 5.73
CA SER A 256 -17.58 -4.55 6.12
C SER A 256 -18.50 -4.40 4.93
#